data_AF-A0A0F9V219-F1
#
_entry.id   AF-A0A0F9V219-F1
#
_cell.length_a   1.000
_cell.length_b   1.000
_cell.length_c   1.000
_cell.angle_alpha   90.00
_cell.angle_beta   90.00
_cell.angle_gamma   90.00
#
_symmetry.space_group_name_H-M   'P 1'
#
loop_
_entity.id
_entity.type
_entity.pdbx_description
1 polymer ?
#
loop_
_entity_poly.entity_id
_entity_poly.type
_entity_poly.pdbx_seq_one_letter_code
_entity_poly.pdbx_strand_id
1 'polypeptide(L)'
;MESIMYWILAVIVTVVLIEAITNIVSKSELFNPLREFLFNKKEHKLFGFLHRALDCPYCLSVWVGLFCSSILYLYINNLLPFIFMWVFIAIVLHRVSNIVHFVIDRIDGNHSFCLDGEKKINE
;
A
#
# COMPACT_ATOMS: atom_id res chain seq x y z
N MET A 1 19.89 21.43 -9.33
CA MET A 1 20.13 20.02 -8.91
C MET A 1 19.18 19.63 -7.78
N GLU A 2 19.04 20.47 -6.75
CA GLU A 2 18.13 20.24 -5.61
C GLU A 2 16.67 20.03 -6.04
N SER A 3 16.15 20.81 -7.00
CA SER A 3 14.78 20.63 -7.50
C SER A 3 14.57 19.28 -8.19
N ILE A 4 15.54 18.81 -8.98
CA ILE A 4 15.44 17.52 -9.69
C ILE A 4 15.44 16.36 -8.70
N MET A 5 16.29 16.41 -7.69
CA MET A 5 16.34 15.41 -6.62
C MET A 5 15.02 15.35 -5.84
N TYR A 6 14.43 16.51 -5.54
CA TYR A 6 13.12 16.58 -4.89
C TYR A 6 12.02 15.92 -5.73
N TRP A 7 11.97 16.20 -7.03
CA TRP A 7 11.01 15.58 -7.95
C TRP A 7 11.16 14.06 -8.02
N ILE A 8 12.40 13.57 -8.11
CA ILE A 8 12.68 12.13 -8.12
C ILE A 8 12.18 11.48 -6.83
N LEU A 9 12.49 12.09 -5.68
CA LEU A 9 12.02 11.60 -4.38
C LEU A 9 10.49 11.59 -4.30
N ALA A 10 9.83 12.65 -4.74
CA ALA A 10 8.37 12.75 -4.74
C ALA A 10 7.72 11.65 -5.60
N VAL A 11 8.28 11.36 -6.78
CA VAL A 11 7.81 10.27 -7.64
C VAL A 11 7.99 8.91 -6.97
N ILE A 12 9.16 8.63 -6.38
CA ILE A 12 9.42 7.36 -5.67
C ILE A 12 8.43 7.18 -4.51
N VAL A 13 8.27 8.20 -3.67
CA VAL A 13 7.32 8.17 -2.54
C VAL A 13 5.90 7.95 -3.04
N THR A 14 5.51 8.57 -4.15
CA THR A 14 4.18 8.39 -4.74
C THR A 14 3.96 6.96 -5.22
N VAL A 15 4.95 6.34 -5.85
CA VAL A 15 4.86 4.92 -6.28
C VAL A 15 4.70 4.00 -5.07
N VAL A 16 5.48 4.20 -4.01
CA VAL A 16 5.37 3.43 -2.77
C VAL A 16 3.99 3.62 -2.12
N LEU A 17 3.47 4.85 -2.13
CA LEU A 17 2.15 5.16 -1.59
C LEU A 17 1.03 4.47 -2.39
N ILE A 18 1.13 4.42 -3.72
CA ILE A 18 0.18 3.73 -4.58
C ILE A 18 0.16 2.23 -4.25
N GLU A 19 1.32 1.60 -4.14
CA GLU A 19 1.41 0.19 -3.77
C GLU A 19 0.81 -0.05 -2.37
N ALA A 20 1.15 0.81 -1.40
CA ALA A 20 0.67 0.70 -0.03
C ALA A 20 -0.86 0.78 0.05
N ILE A 21 -1.47 1.80 -0.55
CA ILE A 21 -2.92 1.99 -0.55
C ILE A 21 -3.60 0.85 -1.32
N THR A 22 -3.06 0.46 -2.48
CA THR A 22 -3.62 -0.65 -3.27
C THR A 22 -3.63 -1.94 -2.45
N ASN A 23 -2.55 -2.23 -1.73
CA ASN A 23 -2.44 -3.45 -0.94
C ASN A 23 -3.34 -3.40 0.30
N ILE A 24 -3.45 -2.25 0.96
CA ILE A 24 -4.38 -2.04 2.09
C ILE A 24 -5.83 -2.26 1.62
N VAL A 25 -6.25 -1.63 0.53
CA VAL A 25 -7.63 -1.74 0.06
C VAL A 25 -7.94 -3.13 -0.51
N SER A 26 -6.97 -3.82 -1.12
CA SER A 26 -7.20 -5.15 -1.69
C SER A 26 -7.06 -6.31 -0.70
N LYS A 27 -6.23 -6.18 0.35
CA LYS A 27 -5.96 -7.28 1.29
C LYS A 27 -6.40 -7.04 2.72
N SER A 28 -6.68 -5.80 3.14
CA SER A 28 -7.05 -5.60 4.54
C SER A 28 -8.48 -6.04 4.81
N GLU A 29 -8.63 -6.81 5.88
CA GLU A 29 -9.93 -7.26 6.40
C GLU A 29 -10.80 -6.08 6.85
N LEU A 30 -10.20 -4.90 7.08
CA LEU A 30 -10.92 -3.66 7.37
C LEU A 30 -11.88 -3.24 6.24
N PHE A 31 -11.56 -3.59 4.99
CA PHE A 31 -12.45 -3.32 3.87
C PHE A 31 -13.43 -4.46 3.58
N ASN A 32 -13.35 -5.61 4.26
CA ASN A 32 -14.35 -6.68 4.14
C ASN A 32 -15.77 -6.23 4.52
N PRO A 33 -16.03 -5.55 5.66
CA PRO A 33 -17.37 -5.09 5.99
C PRO A 33 -17.87 -4.02 5.00
N LEU A 34 -16.96 -3.17 4.49
CA LEU A 34 -17.29 -2.18 3.47
C LEU A 34 -17.63 -2.86 2.13
N ARG A 35 -16.89 -3.90 1.76
CA ARG A 35 -17.14 -4.75 0.60
C ARG A 35 -18.49 -5.44 0.74
N GLU A 36 -18.78 -6.11 1.85
CA GLU A 36 -20.08 -6.74 2.10
C GLU A 36 -21.23 -5.71 2.03
N PHE A 37 -21.05 -4.52 2.60
CA PHE A 37 -22.04 -3.44 2.51
C PHE A 37 -22.27 -2.96 1.07
N LEU A 38 -21.20 -2.82 0.28
CA LEU A 38 -21.29 -2.50 -1.15
C LEU A 38 -21.91 -3.65 -1.96
N PHE A 39 -21.58 -4.89 -1.63
CA PHE A 39 -22.00 -6.09 -2.36
C PHE A 39 -23.43 -6.51 -2.06
N ASN A 40 -24.01 -6.09 -0.93
CA ASN A 40 -25.43 -6.31 -0.63
C ASN A 40 -26.37 -5.45 -1.50
N LYS A 41 -25.89 -4.35 -2.08
CA LYS A 41 -26.67 -3.47 -2.98
C LYS A 41 -26.39 -3.76 -4.46
N LYS A 42 -26.81 -4.94 -4.92
CA LYS A 42 -26.55 -5.44 -6.29
C LYS A 42 -27.31 -4.77 -7.44
N GLU A 43 -28.21 -3.82 -7.19
CA GLU A 43 -29.15 -3.39 -8.24
C GLU A 43 -28.71 -2.19 -9.11
N HIS A 44 -27.62 -1.49 -8.80
CA HIS A 44 -27.18 -0.34 -9.60
C HIS A 44 -25.98 -0.64 -10.51
N LYS A 45 -26.09 -0.36 -11.82
CA LYS A 45 -25.01 -0.51 -12.83
C LYS A 45 -23.67 0.11 -12.41
N LEU A 46 -23.68 1.21 -11.65
CA LEU A 46 -22.47 1.86 -11.11
C LEU A 46 -21.72 0.97 -10.11
N PHE A 47 -22.44 0.18 -9.31
CA PHE A 47 -21.83 -0.75 -8.37
C PHE A 47 -21.13 -1.91 -9.08
N GLY A 48 -21.60 -2.33 -10.25
CA GLY A 48 -20.93 -3.37 -11.06
C GLY A 48 -19.55 -2.95 -11.61
N PHE A 49 -19.30 -1.65 -11.76
CA PHE A 49 -17.97 -1.12 -12.10
C PHE A 49 -17.07 -1.07 -10.88
N LEU A 50 -17.55 -0.51 -9.77
CA LEU A 50 -16.84 -0.48 -8.48
C LEU A 50 -16.48 -1.89 -8.00
N HIS A 51 -17.37 -2.86 -8.19
CA HIS A 51 -17.15 -4.27 -7.86
C HIS A 51 -15.94 -4.84 -8.60
N ARG A 52 -15.87 -4.65 -9.93
CA ARG A 52 -14.73 -5.09 -10.74
C ARG A 52 -13.43 -4.34 -10.44
N ALA A 53 -13.54 -3.05 -10.09
CA ALA A 53 -12.39 -2.24 -9.73
C ALA A 53 -11.80 -2.65 -8.37
N LEU A 54 -12.65 -2.98 -7.39
CA LEU A 54 -12.21 -3.37 -6.05
C LEU A 54 -11.71 -4.82 -5.99
N ASP A 55 -12.28 -5.74 -6.77
CA ASP A 55 -11.86 -7.15 -6.77
C ASP A 55 -10.53 -7.40 -7.49
N CYS A 56 -10.18 -6.55 -8.46
CA CYS A 56 -8.91 -6.67 -9.19
C CYS A 56 -7.88 -5.65 -8.64
N PRO A 57 -6.82 -6.08 -7.94
CA PRO A 57 -5.81 -5.17 -7.39
C PRO A 57 -5.08 -4.37 -8.47
N TYR A 58 -4.97 -4.89 -9.70
CA TYR A 58 -4.39 -4.15 -10.84
C TYR A 58 -5.31 -3.05 -11.36
N CYS A 59 -6.63 -3.28 -11.41
CA CYS A 59 -7.57 -2.22 -11.77
C CYS A 59 -7.59 -1.15 -10.69
N LEU A 60 -7.58 -1.57 -9.42
CA LEU A 60 -7.52 -0.69 -8.27
C LEU A 60 -6.26 0.19 -8.27
N SER A 61 -5.09 -0.36 -8.62
CA SER A 61 -3.83 0.39 -8.62
C SER A 61 -3.81 1.55 -9.61
N VAL A 62 -4.53 1.44 -10.74
CA VAL A 62 -4.68 2.55 -11.70
C VAL A 62 -5.48 3.70 -11.09
N TRP A 63 -6.58 3.40 -10.40
CA TRP A 63 -7.41 4.41 -9.74
C TRP A 63 -6.72 5.03 -8.52
N VAL A 64 -6.06 4.21 -7.72
CA VAL A 64 -5.22 4.66 -6.62
C VAL A 64 -4.05 5.50 -7.14
N GLY A 65 -3.46 5.12 -8.27
CA GLY A 65 -2.43 5.88 -8.98
C GLY A 65 -2.89 7.27 -9.39
N LEU A 66 -4.07 7.35 -10.01
CA LEU A 66 -4.69 8.61 -10.39
C LEU A 66 -5.02 9.48 -9.18
N PHE A 67 -5.52 8.87 -8.10
CA PHE A 67 -5.77 9.56 -6.83
C PHE A 67 -4.49 10.13 -6.22
N CYS A 68 -3.44 9.32 -6.07
CA CYS A 68 -2.17 9.75 -5.50
C CYS A 68 -1.49 10.84 -6.36
N SER A 69 -1.56 10.72 -7.68
CA SER A 69 -1.04 11.73 -8.61
C SER A 69 -1.80 13.05 -8.50
N SER A 70 -3.12 13.00 -8.34
CA SER A 70 -3.95 14.20 -8.13
C SER A 70 -3.61 14.88 -6.81
N ILE A 71 -3.36 14.10 -5.76
CA ILE A 71 -2.93 14.61 -4.46
C ILE A 71 -1.55 15.25 -4.53
N LEU A 72 -0.60 14.61 -5.24
CA LEU A 72 0.71 15.19 -5.49
C LEU A 72 0.59 16.53 -6.22
N TYR A 73 -0.25 16.61 -7.25
CA TYR A 73 -0.53 17.86 -7.96
C TYR A 73 -1.10 18.94 -7.03
N LEU A 74 -2.09 18.61 -6.18
CA LEU A 74 -2.66 19.55 -5.22
C LEU A 74 -1.63 20.02 -4.18
N TYR A 75 -0.75 19.12 -3.75
CA TYR A 75 0.34 19.44 -2.83
C TYR A 75 1.34 20.41 -3.46
N ILE A 76 1.77 20.18 -4.71
CA ILE A 76 2.67 21.08 -5.44
C ILE A 76 2.06 22.49 -5.58
N ASN A 77 0.74 22.57 -5.74
CA ASN A 77 0.03 23.85 -5.83
C ASN A 77 -0.30 24.48 -4.46
N ASN A 78 0.16 23.90 -3.33
CA ASN A 78 -0.15 24.33 -1.96
C ASN A 78 -1.66 24.38 -1.64
N LEU A 79 -2.47 23.62 -2.36
CA LEU A 79 -3.92 23.53 -2.16
C LEU A 79 -4.30 22.41 -1.17
N LEU A 80 -3.33 21.61 -0.73
CA LEU A 80 -3.56 20.48 0.15
C LEU A 80 -3.40 20.90 1.63
N PRO A 81 -4.40 20.66 2.50
CA PRO A 81 -4.27 20.95 3.93
C PRO A 81 -3.17 20.11 4.58
N PHE A 82 -2.42 20.71 5.51
CA PHE A 82 -1.31 20.04 6.23
C PHE A 82 -1.70 18.71 6.91
N ILE A 83 -2.94 18.58 7.37
CA ILE A 83 -3.43 17.35 8.03
C ILE A 83 -3.36 16.14 7.09
N PHE A 84 -3.68 16.33 5.80
CA PHE A 84 -3.64 15.24 4.83
C PHE A 84 -2.22 14.74 4.58
N MET A 85 -1.23 15.64 4.61
CA MET A 85 0.18 15.26 4.48
C MET A 85 0.59 14.27 5.59
N TRP A 86 0.23 14.56 6.85
CA TRP A 86 0.55 13.69 7.98
C TRP A 86 -0.06 12.30 7.85
N VAL A 87 -1.29 12.21 7.34
CA VAL A 87 -1.95 10.92 7.07
C VAL A 87 -1.16 10.11 6.05
N PHE A 88 -0.71 10.73 4.94
CA PHE A 88 0.08 10.02 3.93
C PHE A 88 1.44 9.56 4.46
N ILE A 89 2.12 10.40 5.25
CA ILE A 89 3.38 10.04 5.90
C ILE A 89 3.18 8.84 6.83
N ALA A 90 2.12 8.83 7.63
CA ALA A 90 1.80 7.71 8.52
C ALA A 90 1.56 6.40 7.74
N ILE A 91 0.86 6.45 6.61
CA ILE A 91 0.64 5.29 5.74
C ILE A 91 1.97 4.75 5.18
N VAL A 92 2.86 5.62 4.70
CA VAL A 92 4.16 5.22 4.18
C VAL A 92 5.02 4.60 5.28
N LEU A 93 5.10 5.25 6.45
CA LEU A 93 5.86 4.74 7.60
C LEU A 93 5.35 3.36 8.05
N HIS A 94 4.03 3.19 8.14
CA HIS A 94 3.43 1.90 8.47
C HIS A 94 3.83 0.82 7.46
N ARG A 95 3.79 1.12 6.15
CA ARG A 95 4.17 0.17 5.11
C ARG A 95 5.66 -0.19 5.16
N VAL A 96 6.54 0.79 5.34
CA VAL A 96 7.98 0.57 5.50
C VAL A 96 8.24 -0.29 6.72
N SER A 97 7.56 -0.03 7.84
CA SER A 97 7.64 -0.86 9.04
C SER A 97 7.27 -2.33 8.75
N ASN A 98 6.18 -2.57 8.02
CA ASN A 98 5.78 -3.93 7.65
C ASN A 98 6.81 -4.63 6.75
N ILE A 99 7.47 -3.90 5.84
CA ILE A 99 8.56 -4.45 5.02
C ILE A 99 9.76 -4.80 5.91
N VAL A 100 10.11 -3.93 6.84
CA VAL A 100 11.21 -4.17 7.79
C VAL A 100 10.93 -5.42 8.64
N HIS A 101 9.71 -5.54 9.19
CA HIS A 101 9.29 -6.74 9.90
C HIS A 101 9.41 -8.00 9.04
N PHE A 102 8.90 -7.97 7.81
CA PHE A 102 9.02 -9.10 6.90
C PHE A 102 10.48 -9.50 6.60
N VAL A 103 11.39 -8.51 6.50
CA VAL A 103 12.82 -8.77 6.31
C VAL A 103 13.44 -9.39 7.55
N ILE A 104 13.13 -8.87 8.75
CA ILE A 104 13.62 -9.40 10.03
C ILE A 104 13.13 -10.84 10.22
N ASP A 105 11.83 -11.08 10.06
CA ASP A 105 11.24 -12.42 10.18
C ASP A 105 11.89 -13.43 9.23
N ARG A 106 12.25 -12.98 8.02
CA ARG A 106 12.93 -13.82 7.03
C ARG A 106 14.38 -14.11 7.39
N ILE A 107 15.09 -13.17 8.01
CA ILE A 107 16.46 -13.38 8.50
C ILE A 107 16.44 -14.36 9.68
N ASP A 108 15.53 -14.17 10.63
CA ASP A 108 15.40 -15.02 11.82
C ASP A 108 14.93 -16.44 11.47
N GLY A 109 14.02 -16.57 10.49
CA GLY A 109 13.61 -17.87 9.94
C GLY A 109 14.72 -18.63 9.22
N ASN A 110 15.62 -17.91 8.53
CA ASN A 110 16.82 -18.52 7.95
C ASN A 110 17.81 -18.97 9.04
N HIS A 111 17.89 -18.21 10.15
CA HIS A 111 18.76 -18.54 11.28
C HIS A 111 18.32 -19.83 12.00
N SER A 112 17.02 -20.10 12.08
CA SER A 112 16.47 -21.33 12.66
C SER A 112 16.73 -22.56 11.76
N PHE A 113 16.66 -22.40 10.43
CA PHE A 113 17.01 -23.47 9.48
C PHE A 113 18.49 -23.88 9.55
N CYS A 114 19.40 -22.95 9.87
CA CYS A 114 20.82 -23.26 10.07
C CYS A 114 21.09 -24.02 11.38
N LEU A 115 20.37 -23.71 12.45
CA LEU A 115 20.57 -24.38 13.76
C LEU A 115 19.98 -25.80 13.81
N ASP A 116 18.89 -26.06 13.10
CA ASP A 116 18.31 -27.42 13.00
C ASP A 116 19.09 -28.33 12.04
N GLY A 117 19.84 -27.76 11.09
CA GLY A 117 20.74 -28.50 10.20
C GLY A 117 21.98 -29.06 10.92
N GLU A 118 22.54 -28.34 11.90
CA GLU A 118 23.69 -28.81 12.68
C GLU A 118 23.34 -29.86 13.74
N LYS A 119 22.12 -29.85 14.29
CA LYS A 119 21.70 -30.87 15.27
C LYS A 119 21.52 -32.26 14.65
N LYS A 120 21.09 -32.36 13.39
CA LYS A 120 20.89 -33.65 12.71
C LYS A 120 22.16 -34.33 12.19
N ILE A 121 23.31 -33.65 12.24
CA ILE A 121 24.60 -34.22 11.79
C ILE A 121 25.39 -34.80 12.98
N ASN A 122 24.98 -34.51 14.22
CA ASN A 122 25.67 -34.91 15.44
C ASN A 122 24.88 -35.95 16.29
N GLU A 123 23.82 -36.54 15.75
CA GLU A 123 23.16 -37.76 16.27
C GLU A 123 23.34 -38.92 15.28
#